data_AF-A0A9N8RN03-F1
#
_entry.id   AF-A0A9N8RN03-F1
#
_cell.length_a   1.000
_cell.length_b   1.000
_cell.length_c   1.000
_cell.angle_alpha   90.00
_cell.angle_beta   90.00
_cell.angle_gamma   90.00
#
_symmetry.space_group_name_H-M   'P 1'
#
loop_
_entity.id
_entity.type
_entity.pdbx_description
1 polymer ?
#
loop_
_entity_poly.entity_id
_entity_poly.type
_entity_poly.pdbx_seq_one_letter_code
_entity_poly.pdbx_strand_id
1 'polypeptide(L)'
;MLFELGRLDDPKQLTTLQITKPKRPSYSDYKAKEEVVTGPRSSVPTHIRGDRDAESYNELLAGDQEAFKSELNLYRMDREEYNKQNDGIRNVLNWMIAKVNPHFV
;
A
#
# COMPACT_ATOMS: atom_id res chain seq x y z
N MET A 1 -17.65 -9.43 -8.37
CA MET A 1 -18.58 -8.37 -7.95
C MET A 1 -18.07 -7.09 -8.60
N LEU A 2 -18.78 -6.59 -9.61
CA LEU A 2 -18.40 -5.44 -10.43
C LEU A 2 -18.79 -4.18 -9.64
N PHE A 3 -17.83 -3.38 -9.20
CA PHE A 3 -18.13 -2.06 -8.64
C PHE A 3 -18.04 -1.06 -9.78
N GLU A 4 -19.16 -0.88 -10.48
CA GLU A 4 -19.30 0.27 -11.37
C GLU A 4 -19.29 1.53 -10.51
N LEU A 5 -18.36 2.43 -10.83
CA LEU A 5 -18.29 3.78 -10.29
C LEU A 5 -19.47 4.59 -10.85
N GLY A 6 -20.69 4.20 -10.52
CA GLY A 6 -21.91 4.66 -11.15
C GLY A 6 -22.94 5.07 -10.11
N ARG A 7 -22.92 6.37 -9.77
CA ARG A 7 -23.95 7.09 -9.00
C ARG A 7 -24.19 6.56 -7.57
N LEU A 8 -23.76 7.36 -6.59
CA LEU A 8 -24.31 7.27 -5.24
C LEU A 8 -25.80 7.62 -5.28
N ASP A 9 -26.68 6.66 -5.01
CA ASP A 9 -28.13 6.88 -4.92
C ASP A 9 -28.53 7.65 -3.64
N ASP A 10 -27.69 7.64 -2.59
CA ASP A 10 -27.93 8.36 -1.33
C ASP A 10 -26.63 8.94 -0.72
N PRO A 11 -26.58 10.22 -0.34
CA PRO A 11 -25.44 10.85 0.34
C PRO A 11 -24.98 10.17 1.64
N LYS A 12 -25.86 9.43 2.33
CA LYS A 12 -25.52 8.66 3.55
C LYS A 12 -24.65 7.43 3.27
N GLN A 13 -24.60 6.96 2.02
CA GLN A 13 -23.66 5.89 1.63
C GLN A 13 -22.20 6.36 1.68
N LEU A 14 -21.98 7.68 1.55
CA LEU A 14 -20.68 8.33 1.63
C LEU A 14 -20.05 8.23 3.03
N THR A 15 -20.87 8.24 4.10
CA THR A 15 -20.42 8.11 5.49
C THR A 15 -20.17 6.66 5.91
N THR A 16 -20.69 5.69 5.14
CA THR A 16 -20.57 4.25 5.43
C THR A 16 -19.34 3.63 4.75
N LEU A 17 -18.80 4.26 3.72
CA LEU A 17 -17.56 3.87 3.06
C LEU A 17 -16.37 4.28 3.92
N GLN A 18 -16.02 3.48 4.92
CA GLN A 18 -14.69 3.52 5.51
C GLN A 18 -13.69 3.04 4.46
N ILE A 19 -13.27 3.94 3.56
CA ILE A 19 -12.20 3.64 2.63
C ILE A 19 -10.95 3.42 3.47
N THR A 20 -10.53 2.15 3.57
CA THR A 20 -9.38 1.78 4.38
C THR A 20 -8.14 2.35 3.72
N LYS A 21 -7.39 3.19 4.45
CA LYS A 21 -6.15 3.76 3.94
C LYS A 21 -5.14 2.62 3.73
N PRO A 22 -4.58 2.45 2.52
CA PRO A 22 -3.63 1.39 2.27
C PRO A 22 -2.37 1.60 3.11
N LYS A 23 -1.86 0.50 3.69
CA LYS A 23 -0.65 0.50 4.51
C LYS A 23 0.56 0.25 3.61
N ARG A 24 1.55 1.14 3.71
CA ARG A 24 2.83 0.94 3.00
C ARG A 24 3.60 -0.20 3.68
N PRO A 25 4.15 -1.17 2.92
CA PRO A 25 5.03 -2.19 3.48
C PRO A 25 6.30 -1.56 4.04
N SER A 26 6.81 -2.11 5.15
CA SER A 26 8.02 -1.64 5.84
C SER A 26 9.14 -2.65 5.71
N TYR A 27 10.40 -2.19 5.72
CA TYR A 27 11.55 -3.09 5.77
C TYR A 27 11.60 -3.88 7.08
N SER A 28 11.14 -3.25 8.17
CA SER A 28 11.06 -3.86 9.50
C SER A 28 10.10 -5.05 9.58
N ASP A 29 9.28 -5.29 8.54
CA ASP A 29 8.42 -6.47 8.47
C ASP A 29 9.23 -7.74 8.10
N TYR A 30 10.51 -7.58 7.74
CA TYR A 30 11.42 -8.65 7.33
C TYR A 30 12.69 -8.65 8.17
N LYS A 31 13.38 -9.79 8.17
CA LYS A 31 14.67 -9.95 8.84
C LYS A 31 15.83 -9.63 7.90
N ALA A 32 16.85 -8.98 8.44
CA ALA A 32 18.07 -8.70 7.71
C ALA A 32 18.82 -10.01 7.40
N LYS A 33 19.52 -10.03 6.27
CA LYS A 33 20.39 -11.11 5.87
C LYS A 33 21.69 -11.05 6.68
N GLU A 34 22.20 -12.22 7.00
CA GLU A 34 23.46 -12.41 7.70
C GLU A 34 24.40 -13.25 6.84
N GLU A 35 25.66 -12.84 6.76
CA GLU A 35 26.69 -13.59 6.03
C GLU A 35 27.24 -14.70 6.92
N VAL A 36 27.14 -15.94 6.46
CA VAL A 36 27.76 -17.09 7.12
C VAL A 36 28.97 -17.52 6.33
N VAL A 37 30.13 -17.47 6.99
CA VAL A 37 31.37 -18.02 6.45
C VAL A 37 31.40 -19.52 6.72
N THR A 38 31.05 -20.32 5.74
CA THR A 38 31.06 -21.79 5.83
C THR A 38 32.45 -22.38 5.60
N GLY A 39 33.34 -22.24 6.59
CA GLY A 39 34.60 -22.99 6.70
C GLY A 39 35.61 -22.82 5.54
N PRO A 40 36.80 -23.45 5.63
CA PRO A 40 37.91 -23.21 4.71
C PRO A 40 37.70 -23.73 3.27
N ARG A 41 36.55 -24.32 2.94
CA ARG A 41 36.28 -24.96 1.64
C ARG A 41 35.14 -24.33 0.84
N SER A 42 34.42 -23.34 1.38
CA SER A 42 33.35 -22.65 0.66
C SER A 42 33.83 -21.29 0.19
N SER A 43 33.92 -21.11 -1.12
CA SER A 43 34.26 -19.84 -1.78
C SER A 43 33.04 -18.96 -2.06
N VAL A 44 31.83 -19.42 -1.70
CA VAL A 44 30.58 -18.69 -1.94
C VAL A 44 30.01 -18.21 -0.60
N PRO A 45 29.95 -16.89 -0.37
CA PRO A 45 29.26 -16.32 0.79
C PRO A 45 27.80 -16.78 0.80
N THR A 46 27.44 -17.57 1.79
CA THR A 46 26.05 -18.02 1.96
C THR A 46 25.34 -17.00 2.86
N HIS A 47 24.26 -16.42 2.34
CA HIS A 47 23.44 -15.48 3.10
C HIS A 47 22.27 -16.22 3.74
N ILE A 48 22.09 -16.07 5.05
CA ILE A 48 20.94 -16.62 5.79
C ILE A 48 20.10 -15.49 6.36
N ARG A 49 18.94 -15.86 6.92
CA ARG A 49 18.11 -14.91 7.66
C ARG A 49 18.73 -14.70 9.05
N GLY A 50 19.08 -13.46 9.37
CA GLY A 50 19.54 -13.08 10.69
C GLY A 50 18.38 -12.75 11.65
N ASP A 51 18.72 -12.35 12.87
CA ASP A 51 17.73 -12.10 13.93
C ASP A 51 17.23 -10.66 13.99
N ARG A 52 18.02 -9.71 13.48
CA ARG A 52 17.65 -8.29 13.44
C ARG A 52 16.66 -7.99 12.32
N ASP A 53 15.80 -7.01 12.55
CA ASP A 53 14.92 -6.48 11.51
C ASP A 53 15.75 -5.75 10.45
N ALA A 54 15.28 -5.79 9.20
CA ALA A 54 15.93 -5.08 8.11
C ALA A 54 15.59 -3.59 8.17
N GLU A 55 16.61 -2.76 7.97
CA GLU A 55 16.44 -1.30 7.91
C GLU A 55 16.42 -0.80 6.45
N SER A 56 16.90 -1.61 5.52
CA SER A 56 16.95 -1.26 4.10
C SER A 56 16.73 -2.45 3.18
N TYR A 57 16.38 -2.16 1.93
CA TYR A 57 16.13 -3.18 0.90
C TYR A 57 17.34 -4.09 0.65
N ASN A 58 18.56 -3.57 0.72
CA ASN A 58 19.78 -4.34 0.45
C ASN A 58 20.08 -5.38 1.54
N GLU A 59 19.54 -5.17 2.74
CA GLU A 59 19.64 -6.11 3.85
C GLU A 59 18.65 -7.26 3.72
N LEU A 60 17.65 -7.16 2.86
CA LEU A 60 16.71 -8.26 2.65
C LEU A 60 17.37 -9.42 1.90
N LEU A 61 16.96 -10.64 2.23
CA LEU A 61 17.24 -11.83 1.42
C LEU A 61 16.56 -11.70 0.05
N ALA A 62 17.08 -12.39 -0.97
CA ALA A 62 16.55 -12.30 -2.33
C ALA A 62 15.04 -12.63 -2.42
N GLY A 63 14.57 -13.64 -1.69
CA GLY A 63 13.12 -13.95 -1.64
C GLY A 63 12.29 -12.86 -0.94
N ASP A 64 12.83 -12.27 0.14
CA ASP A 64 12.17 -11.18 0.87
C ASP A 64 12.16 -9.88 0.06
N GLN A 65 13.16 -9.66 -0.78
CA GLN A 65 13.21 -8.56 -1.74
C GLN A 65 12.08 -8.66 -2.79
N GLU A 66 11.82 -9.86 -3.30
CA GLU A 66 10.73 -10.10 -4.26
C GLU A 66 9.35 -9.96 -3.61
N ALA A 67 9.20 -10.45 -2.38
CA ALA A 67 7.99 -10.26 -1.59
C ALA A 67 7.72 -8.77 -1.34
N PHE A 68 8.73 -8.03 -0.86
CA PHE A 68 8.62 -6.59 -0.61
C PHE A 68 8.26 -5.81 -1.88
N LYS A 69 8.86 -6.15 -3.03
CA LYS A 69 8.51 -5.54 -4.32
C LYS A 69 7.05 -5.79 -4.70
N SER A 70 6.57 -7.01 -4.49
CA SER A 70 5.19 -7.40 -4.79
C SER A 70 4.21 -6.66 -3.90
N GLU A 71 4.46 -6.62 -2.59
CA GLU A 71 3.65 -5.87 -1.63
C GLU A 71 3.68 -4.36 -1.92
N LEU A 72 4.82 -3.81 -2.30
CA LEU A 72 4.93 -2.40 -2.67
C LEU A 72 4.11 -2.09 -3.94
N ASN A 73 4.04 -3.03 -4.88
CA ASN A 73 3.22 -2.87 -6.07
C ASN A 73 1.72 -2.91 -5.75
N LEU A 74 1.29 -3.85 -4.90
CA LEU A 74 -0.08 -3.90 -4.39
C LEU A 74 -0.46 -2.61 -3.66
N TYR A 75 0.41 -2.12 -2.77
CA TYR A 75 0.21 -0.84 -2.09
C TYR A 75 0.02 0.33 -3.06
N ARG A 76 0.75 0.37 -4.19
CA ARG A 76 0.58 1.42 -5.21
C ARG A 76 -0.79 1.33 -5.86
N MET A 77 -1.22 0.13 -6.26
CA MET A 77 -2.54 -0.09 -6.86
C MET A 77 -3.65 0.31 -5.89
N ASP A 78 -3.58 -0.14 -4.64
CA ASP A 78 -4.57 0.19 -3.61
C ASP A 78 -4.59 1.70 -3.31
N ARG A 79 -3.42 2.36 -3.34
CA ARG A 79 -3.33 3.82 -3.14
C ARG A 79 -3.95 4.60 -4.29
N GLU A 80 -3.76 4.15 -5.53
CA GLU A 80 -4.41 4.77 -6.69
C GLU A 80 -5.93 4.65 -6.59
N GLU A 81 -6.43 3.47 -6.22
CA GLU A 81 -7.86 3.24 -6.03
C GLU A 81 -8.42 4.07 -4.87
N TYR A 82 -7.71 4.10 -3.74
CA TYR A 82 -8.03 4.97 -2.60
C TYR A 82 -8.17 6.45 -3.00
N ASN A 83 -7.22 6.95 -3.81
CA ASN A 83 -7.25 8.33 -4.28
C ASN A 83 -8.45 8.59 -5.22
N LYS A 84 -8.73 7.68 -6.16
CA LYS A 84 -9.89 7.79 -7.06
C LYS A 84 -11.20 7.85 -6.28
N GLN A 85 -11.37 6.99 -5.28
CA GLN A 85 -12.56 6.97 -4.45
C GLN A 85 -12.71 8.26 -3.65
N ASN A 86 -11.61 8.78 -3.07
CA ASN A 86 -11.60 10.08 -2.39
C ASN A 86 -11.97 11.24 -3.31
N ASP A 87 -11.43 11.28 -4.53
CA ASP A 87 -11.75 12.33 -5.50
C ASP A 87 -13.20 12.23 -5.98
N GLY A 88 -13.73 11.01 -6.16
CA GLY A 88 -15.15 10.77 -6.43
C GLY A 88 -16.04 11.32 -5.32
N ILE A 89 -15.71 11.04 -4.05
CA ILE A 89 -16.40 11.56 -2.88
C ILE A 89 -16.39 13.11 -2.86
N ARG A 90 -15.22 13.72 -3.09
CA ARG A 90 -15.08 15.19 -3.14
C ARG A 90 -15.94 15.81 -4.23
N ASN A 91 -15.96 15.23 -5.41
CA ASN A 91 -16.76 15.72 -6.53
C ASN A 91 -18.25 15.68 -6.23
N VAL A 92 -18.73 14.60 -5.60
CA VAL A 92 -20.14 14.47 -5.19
C VAL A 92 -20.49 15.48 -4.11
N LEU A 93 -19.61 15.69 -3.11
CA LEU A 93 -19.80 16.72 -2.09
C LEU A 93 -19.87 18.12 -2.70
N ASN A 94 -18.96 18.47 -3.61
CA ASN A 94 -18.97 19.75 -4.31
C ASN A 94 -20.26 19.95 -5.13
N TRP A 95 -20.72 18.91 -5.81
CA TRP A 95 -22.00 18.95 -6.55
C TRP A 95 -23.19 19.18 -5.62
N MET A 96 -23.23 18.52 -4.45
CA MET A 96 -24.29 18.75 -3.46
C MET A 96 -24.27 20.17 -2.93
N ILE A 97 -23.10 20.73 -2.60
CA ILE A 97 -22.97 22.12 -2.15
C ILE A 97 -23.51 23.08 -3.21
N ALA A 98 -23.11 22.90 -4.47
CA ALA A 98 -23.58 23.74 -5.58
C ALA A 98 -25.11 23.63 -5.81
N LYS A 99 -25.71 22.48 -5.53
CA LYS A 99 -27.16 22.27 -5.66
C LYS A 99 -27.97 22.80 -4.47
N VAL A 100 -27.41 22.75 -3.26
CA VAL A 100 -28.09 23.19 -2.04
C VAL A 100 -27.96 24.70 -1.85
N ASN A 101 -26.89 25.33 -2.35
CA ASN A 101 -26.68 26.76 -2.17
C ASN A 101 -26.10 27.42 -3.44
N PRO A 102 -26.93 27.81 -4.42
CA PRO A 102 -26.48 28.39 -5.69
C PRO A 102 -25.87 29.81 -5.57
N HIS A 103 -25.87 30.42 -4.37
CA HIS A 103 -25.45 31.80 -4.13
C HIS A 103 -24.09 31.96 -3.42
N PHE A 104 -23.32 30.89 -3.23
CA PHE A 104 -21.95 30.99 -2.70
C PHE A 104 -20.93 30.94 -3.86
N VAL A 105 -20.83 32.04 -4.60
CA VAL A 105 -19.69 32.42 -5.46
C VAL A 105 -19.42 33.90 -5.21
#